data_AF-A0A090MKH6-F1
#
_entry.id   AF-A0A090MKH6-F1
#
_cell.length_a   1.000
_cell.length_b   1.000
_cell.length_c   1.000
_cell.angle_alpha   90.00
_cell.angle_beta   90.00
_cell.angle_gamma   90.00
#
_symmetry.space_group_name_H-M   'P 1'
#
loop_
_entity.id
_entity.type
_entity.pdbx_description
1 polymer ?
#
loop_
_entity_poly.entity_id
_entity_poly.type
_entity_poly.pdbx_seq_one_letter_code
_entity_poly.pdbx_strand_id
1 'polypeptide(L)'
;MFATEVKAAGLTTQTSTPFKREDKVNGLPDIVVDTAFRTAKGSAAMAENIPASSGVVVFQVTNVATPAVDLNSDASKKMKEGLAQNLSDEQIGQYITHLETTLGVKVNENVFAIATGATGNQ
;
A
#
# COMPACT_ATOMS: atom_id res chain seq x y z
N MET A 1 22.59 23.28 8.69
CA MET A 1 23.33 23.43 7.42
C MET A 1 22.40 23.51 6.22
N PHE A 2 21.47 22.57 5.99
CA PHE A 2 20.54 22.62 4.85
C PHE A 2 19.82 23.98 4.66
N ALA A 3 19.20 24.52 5.71
CA ALA A 3 18.53 25.82 5.63
C ALA A 3 19.48 27.00 5.30
N THR A 4 20.76 26.89 5.65
CA THR A 4 21.77 27.90 5.30
C THR A 4 22.08 27.85 3.80
N GLU A 5 22.27 26.64 3.25
CA GLU A 5 22.52 26.45 1.82
C GLU A 5 21.33 26.88 0.96
N VAL A 6 20.11 26.57 1.38
CA VAL A 6 18.89 27.00 0.67
C VAL A 6 18.80 28.54 0.63
N LYS A 7 19.11 29.22 1.73
CA LYS A 7 19.17 30.69 1.76
C LYS A 7 20.30 31.25 0.91
N ALA A 8 21.47 30.60 0.90
CA ALA A 8 22.59 31.00 0.05
C ALA A 8 22.26 30.89 -1.45
N ALA A 9 21.41 29.91 -1.82
CA ALA A 9 20.87 29.77 -3.17
C ALA A 9 19.70 30.74 -3.49
N GLY A 10 19.29 31.59 -2.53
CA GLY A 10 18.16 32.53 -2.71
C GLY A 10 16.78 31.85 -2.76
N LEU A 11 16.67 30.62 -2.27
CA LEU A 11 15.46 29.81 -2.33
C LEU A 11 14.70 29.83 -0.99
N THR A 12 13.43 29.45 -1.02
CA THR A 12 12.59 29.27 0.17
C THR A 12 12.34 27.78 0.45
N THR A 13 12.39 27.40 1.72
CA THR A 13 12.07 26.03 2.14
C THR A 13 10.57 25.85 2.33
N GLN A 14 10.02 24.75 1.84
CA GLN A 14 8.67 24.28 2.18
C GLN A 14 8.76 23.00 3.01
N THR A 15 7.87 22.85 3.99
CA THR A 15 7.79 21.62 4.81
C THR A 15 6.51 20.89 4.44
N SER A 16 6.64 19.62 4.04
CA SER A 16 5.48 18.78 3.77
C SER A 16 4.72 18.44 5.06
N THR A 17 3.44 18.10 4.94
CA THR A 17 2.76 17.33 5.99
C THR A 17 3.40 15.94 6.13
N PRO A 18 3.22 15.23 7.27
CA PRO A 18 3.59 13.83 7.36
C PRO A 18 2.86 13.00 6.29
N PHE A 19 3.57 12.06 5.66
CA PHE A 19 3.04 11.17 4.62
C PHE A 19 3.65 9.77 4.75
N LYS A 20 3.00 8.77 4.13
CA LYS A 20 3.40 7.36 4.06
C LYS A 20 4.02 7.03 2.70
N ARG A 21 4.63 5.83 2.61
CA ARG A 21 5.04 5.27 1.31
C ARG A 21 3.79 5.19 0.44
N GLU A 22 3.91 5.58 -0.83
CA GLU A 22 2.83 5.58 -1.83
C GLU A 22 1.77 6.70 -1.70
N ASP A 23 1.82 7.54 -0.66
CA ASP A 23 0.94 8.70 -0.56
C ASP A 23 1.20 9.69 -1.71
N LYS A 24 0.11 10.23 -2.27
CA LYS A 24 0.18 11.34 -3.23
C LYS A 24 0.32 12.65 -2.46
N VAL A 25 1.53 13.21 -2.45
CA VAL A 25 1.83 14.46 -1.75
C VAL A 25 1.70 15.62 -2.72
N ASN A 26 0.81 16.57 -2.41
CA ASN A 26 0.58 17.72 -3.28
C ASN A 26 1.89 18.51 -3.49
N GLY A 27 2.24 18.76 -4.74
CA GLY A 27 3.46 19.49 -5.11
C GLY A 27 4.75 18.67 -5.09
N LEU A 28 4.71 17.36 -4.78
CA LEU A 28 5.86 16.47 -4.89
C LEU A 28 5.58 15.34 -5.88
N PRO A 29 6.47 15.13 -6.88
CA PRO A 29 6.45 13.92 -7.68
C PRO A 29 6.65 12.64 -6.85
N ASP A 30 6.07 11.54 -7.31
CA ASP A 30 6.17 10.23 -6.64
C ASP A 30 7.63 9.78 -6.42
N ILE A 31 8.52 10.08 -7.37
CA ILE A 31 9.96 9.75 -7.24
C ILE A 31 10.63 10.50 -6.08
N VAL A 32 10.15 11.70 -5.73
CA VAL A 32 10.65 12.46 -4.57
C VAL A 32 10.19 11.79 -3.28
N VAL A 33 8.94 11.34 -3.22
CA VAL A 33 8.39 10.58 -2.08
C VAL A 33 9.20 9.30 -1.86
N ASP A 34 9.44 8.53 -2.92
CA ASP A 34 10.22 7.29 -2.84
C ASP A 34 11.67 7.54 -2.39
N THR A 35 12.30 8.59 -2.92
CA THR A 35 13.68 8.95 -2.53
C THR A 35 13.74 9.40 -1.08
N ALA A 36 12.73 10.13 -0.59
CA ALA A 36 12.65 10.53 0.82
C ALA A 36 12.61 9.31 1.76
N PHE A 37 11.87 8.27 1.39
CA PHE A 37 11.78 7.04 2.18
C PHE A 37 13.02 6.13 2.12
N ARG A 38 13.97 6.42 1.23
CA ARG A 38 15.30 5.81 1.15
C ARG A 38 16.38 6.66 1.82
N THR A 39 16.05 7.89 2.22
CA THR A 39 16.99 8.84 2.81
C THR A 39 16.92 8.78 4.32
N ALA A 40 18.08 8.72 4.98
CA ALA A 40 18.15 8.69 6.44
C ALA A 40 17.69 10.01 7.06
N LYS A 41 17.12 9.95 8.28
CA LYS A 41 16.75 11.15 9.04
C LYS A 41 17.95 12.10 9.19
N GLY A 42 17.71 13.39 8.97
CA GLY A 42 18.70 14.46 9.02
C GLY A 42 19.53 14.60 7.74
N SER A 43 19.49 13.63 6.83
CA SER A 43 20.22 13.67 5.57
C SER A 43 19.45 14.42 4.50
N ALA A 44 20.19 15.06 3.59
CA ALA A 44 19.64 15.69 2.40
C ALA A 44 19.78 14.75 1.20
N ALA A 45 18.84 14.84 0.27
CA ALA A 45 18.86 14.12 -0.98
C ALA A 45 18.21 14.97 -2.09
N MET A 46 18.34 14.50 -3.32
CA MET A 46 17.73 15.12 -4.48
C MET A 46 17.06 14.07 -5.36
N ALA A 47 15.99 14.46 -6.03
CA ALA A 47 15.31 13.64 -7.02
C ALA A 47 14.80 14.52 -8.17
N GLU A 48 14.53 13.91 -9.31
CA GLU A 48 14.06 14.60 -10.51
C GLU A 48 12.67 15.21 -10.28
N ASN A 49 12.46 16.42 -10.81
CA ASN A 49 11.14 17.05 -10.83
C ASN A 49 10.36 16.58 -12.07
N ILE A 50 9.03 16.65 -12.03
CA ILE A 50 8.18 16.32 -13.17
C ILE A 50 7.39 17.56 -13.59
N PRO A 51 7.52 18.02 -14.85
CA PRO A 51 8.37 17.47 -15.91
C PRO A 51 9.87 17.71 -15.66
N ALA A 52 10.72 16.83 -16.20
CA ALA A 52 12.19 16.85 -16.05
C ALA A 52 12.85 18.22 -16.35
N SER A 53 12.27 18.97 -17.29
CA SER A 53 12.70 20.32 -17.65
C SER A 53 12.59 21.33 -16.51
N SER A 54 11.88 21.00 -15.44
CA SER A 54 11.73 21.81 -14.24
C SER A 54 12.81 21.55 -13.19
N GLY A 55 13.83 20.75 -13.52
CA GLY A 55 15.04 20.55 -12.70
C GLY A 55 14.90 19.46 -11.64
N VAL A 56 15.56 19.65 -10.50
CA VAL A 56 15.58 18.69 -9.39
C VAL A 56 14.96 19.29 -8.14
N VAL A 57 14.32 18.43 -7.34
CA VAL A 57 13.86 18.77 -6.00
C VAL A 57 14.94 18.36 -5.01
N VAL A 58 15.45 19.32 -4.24
CA VAL A 58 16.39 19.07 -3.14
C VAL A 58 15.64 19.15 -1.81
N PHE A 59 15.77 18.13 -0.98
CA PHE A 59 15.05 18.04 0.28
C PHE A 59 15.94 17.51 1.41
N GLN A 60 15.51 17.72 2.65
CA GLN A 60 16.10 17.12 3.85
C GLN A 60 15.03 16.37 4.63
N VAL A 61 15.31 15.13 5.02
CA VAL A 61 14.40 14.36 5.87
C VAL A 61 14.48 14.87 7.30
N THR A 62 13.49 15.63 7.74
CA THR A 62 13.49 16.23 9.09
C THR A 62 13.07 15.23 10.17
N ASN A 63 12.14 14.33 9.85
CA ASN A 63 11.67 13.32 10.79
C ASN A 63 11.28 12.02 10.09
N VAL A 64 11.48 10.91 10.81
CA VAL A 64 11.03 9.58 10.42
C VAL A 64 10.32 9.00 11.63
N ALA A 65 9.06 8.62 11.46
CA ALA A 65 8.25 7.97 12.49
C ALA A 65 8.00 6.52 12.09
N THR A 66 8.26 5.60 13.00
CA THR A 66 7.81 4.21 12.82
C THR A 66 6.33 4.16 13.17
N PRO A 67 5.45 3.66 12.28
CA PRO A 67 4.04 3.52 12.60
C PRO A 67 3.89 2.64 13.84
N ALA A 68 3.14 3.12 14.84
CA ALA A 68 2.77 2.27 15.96
C ALA A 68 1.86 1.15 15.45
N VAL A 69 2.14 -0.09 15.87
CA VAL A 69 1.27 -1.23 15.55
C VAL A 69 0.00 -1.10 16.40
N ASP A 70 -1.07 -0.63 15.77
CA ASP A 70 -2.40 -0.62 16.39
C ASP A 70 -3.23 -1.80 15.86
N LEU A 71 -3.31 -2.85 16.67
CA LEU A 71 -4.08 -4.05 16.38
C LEU A 71 -5.60 -3.83 16.42
N ASN A 72 -6.06 -2.67 16.89
CA ASN A 72 -7.46 -2.25 16.92
C ASN A 72 -7.81 -1.26 15.82
N SER A 73 -6.83 -0.80 15.02
CA SER A 73 -7.08 0.06 13.87
C SER A 73 -7.99 -0.62 12.85
N ASP A 74 -8.72 0.19 12.06
CA ASP A 74 -9.62 -0.34 11.03
C ASP A 74 -8.89 -1.14 9.95
N ALA A 75 -7.63 -0.80 9.67
CA ALA A 75 -6.78 -1.58 8.77
C ALA A 75 -6.47 -2.98 9.35
N SER A 76 -6.12 -3.05 10.64
CA SER A 76 -5.90 -4.32 11.34
C SER A 76 -7.16 -5.18 11.42
N LYS A 77 -8.34 -4.57 11.60
CA LYS A 77 -9.62 -5.27 11.57
C LYS A 77 -9.92 -5.84 10.19
N LYS A 78 -9.83 -5.03 9.14
CA LYS A 78 -10.03 -5.49 7.75
C LYS A 78 -9.08 -6.61 7.37
N MET A 79 -7.83 -6.54 7.82
CA MET A 79 -6.86 -7.61 7.58
C MET A 79 -7.23 -8.89 8.32
N LYS A 80 -7.65 -8.81 9.60
CA LYS A 80 -8.13 -9.98 10.36
C LYS A 80 -9.39 -10.59 9.74
N GLU A 81 -10.34 -9.77 9.33
CA GLU A 81 -11.57 -10.20 8.66
C GLU A 81 -11.27 -10.91 7.35
N GLY A 82 -10.40 -10.34 6.50
CA GLY A 82 -9.96 -10.97 5.26
C GLY A 82 -9.23 -12.30 5.51
N LEU A 83 -8.38 -12.38 6.53
CA LEU A 83 -7.72 -13.62 6.91
C LEU A 83 -8.72 -14.69 7.40
N ALA A 84 -9.69 -14.31 8.23
CA ALA A 84 -10.72 -15.22 8.71
C ALA A 84 -11.61 -15.75 7.58
N GLN A 85 -11.95 -14.89 6.62
CA GLN A 85 -12.69 -15.28 5.41
C GLN A 85 -11.89 -16.30 4.58
N ASN A 86 -10.62 -15.98 4.26
CA ASN A 86 -9.76 -16.87 3.48
C ASN A 86 -9.56 -18.24 4.17
N LEU A 87 -9.38 -18.26 5.50
CA LEU A 87 -9.24 -19.50 6.25
C LEU A 87 -10.53 -20.33 6.24
N SER A 88 -11.68 -19.67 6.31
CA SER A 88 -12.98 -20.35 6.24
C SER A 88 -13.22 -20.94 4.85
N ASP A 89 -12.90 -20.19 3.79
CA ASP A 89 -13.02 -20.64 2.41
C ASP A 89 -12.09 -21.83 2.12
N GLU A 90 -10.87 -21.81 2.65
CA GLU A 90 -9.94 -22.93 2.53
C GLU A 90 -10.43 -24.18 3.27
N GLN A 91 -10.94 -24.05 4.50
CA GLN A 91 -11.51 -25.19 5.23
C GLN A 91 -12.72 -25.80 4.51
N ILE A 92 -13.59 -24.97 3.94
CA ILE A 92 -14.74 -25.42 3.15
C ILE A 92 -14.27 -26.17 1.90
N GLY A 93 -13.29 -25.63 1.16
CA GLY A 93 -12.72 -26.29 -0.01
C GLY A 93 -12.09 -27.64 0.31
N GLN A 94 -11.33 -27.72 1.42
CA GLN A 94 -10.75 -28.98 1.89
C GLN A 94 -11.82 -30.00 2.29
N TYR A 95 -12.89 -29.56 2.93
CA TYR A 95 -14.00 -30.44 3.31
C TYR A 95 -14.75 -30.98 2.09
N ILE A 96 -15.03 -30.14 1.09
CA ILE A 96 -15.65 -30.57 -0.18
C ILE A 96 -14.75 -31.60 -0.89
N THR A 97 -13.45 -31.31 -1.00
CA THR A 97 -12.47 -32.23 -1.61
C THR A 97 -12.43 -33.59 -0.90
N HIS A 98 -12.52 -33.60 0.44
CA HIS A 98 -12.57 -34.82 1.23
C HIS A 98 -13.86 -35.62 0.97
N LEU A 99 -15.01 -34.95 0.88
CA LEU A 99 -16.29 -35.59 0.55
C LEU A 99 -16.31 -36.18 -0.85
N GLU A 100 -15.83 -35.45 -1.86
CA GLU A 100 -15.67 -35.92 -3.23
C GLU A 100 -14.82 -37.19 -3.31
N THR A 101 -13.69 -37.18 -2.59
CA THR A 101 -12.77 -38.34 -2.53
C THR A 101 -13.41 -39.54 -1.84
N THR A 102 -14.07 -39.33 -0.70
CA THR A 102 -14.68 -40.40 0.10
C THR A 102 -15.87 -41.04 -0.62
N LEU A 103 -16.66 -40.23 -1.33
CA LEU A 103 -17.86 -40.67 -2.02
C LEU A 103 -17.60 -41.05 -3.49
N GLY A 104 -16.40 -40.80 -4.02
CA GLY A 104 -16.03 -41.09 -5.41
C GLY A 104 -16.78 -40.24 -6.44
N VAL A 105 -17.25 -39.06 -6.03
CA VAL A 105 -18.03 -38.13 -6.86
C VAL A 105 -17.26 -36.84 -7.10
N LYS A 106 -17.64 -36.07 -8.12
CA LYS A 106 -17.11 -34.72 -8.36
C LYS A 106 -18.26 -33.72 -8.52
N VAL A 107 -18.10 -32.55 -7.93
CA VAL A 107 -18.98 -31.40 -8.10
C VAL A 107 -18.83 -30.90 -9.54
N ASN A 108 -19.96 -30.72 -10.20
CA ASN A 108 -20.01 -30.04 -11.49
C ASN A 108 -20.27 -28.55 -11.24
N GLU A 109 -19.20 -27.75 -11.23
CA GLU A 109 -19.25 -26.32 -10.92
C GLU A 109 -20.22 -25.53 -11.81
N ASN A 110 -20.36 -25.90 -13.08
CA ASN A 110 -21.33 -25.26 -13.98
C ASN A 110 -22.77 -25.49 -13.52
N VAL A 111 -23.10 -26.70 -13.10
CA VAL A 111 -24.46 -27.03 -12.62
C VAL A 111 -24.70 -26.41 -11.24
N PHE A 112 -23.68 -26.38 -10.39
CA PHE A 112 -23.74 -25.74 -9.07
C PHE A 112 -23.99 -24.23 -9.18
N ALA A 113 -23.29 -23.53 -10.08
CA ALA A 113 -23.49 -22.11 -10.35
C ALA A 113 -24.88 -21.78 -10.92
N ILE A 114 -25.49 -22.71 -11.67
CA ILE A 114 -26.87 -22.58 -12.15
C ILE A 114 -27.86 -22.80 -11.01
N ALA A 115 -27.68 -23.84 -10.21
CA ALA A 115 -28.56 -24.20 -9.10
C ALA A 115 -28.55 -23.16 -7.96
N THR A 116 -27.41 -22.49 -7.74
CA THR A 116 -27.26 -21.42 -6.73
C THR A 116 -27.62 -20.03 -7.26
N GLY A 117 -28.04 -19.91 -8.53
CA GLY A 117 -28.47 -18.64 -9.12
C GLY A 117 -27.33 -17.69 -9.49
N ALA A 118 -26.06 -18.09 -9.33
CA ALA A 118 -24.89 -17.27 -9.69
C ALA A 118 -24.83 -16.93 -11.19
N THR A 119 -25.54 -17.70 -12.03
CA THR A 119 -25.57 -17.53 -13.50
C THR A 119 -26.81 -16.79 -14.01
N GLY A 120 -27.69 -16.28 -13.12
CA GLY A 120 -29.00 -15.73 -13.48
C GLY A 120 -29.06 -14.23 -13.79
N ASN A 121 -27.94 -13.51 -13.78
CA ASN A 121 -27.93 -12.04 -13.90
C ASN A 121 -26.90 -11.53 -14.93
N GLN A 122 -27.01 -12.01 -16.17
CA GLN A 122 -26.43 -11.40 -17.37
C GLN A 122 -27.55 -10.79 -18.21
#